data_AF-A0A7S2A2F6-F1
#
_entry.id   AF-A0A7S2A2F6-F1
#
_cell.length_a   1.000
_cell.length_b   1.000
_cell.length_c   1.000
_cell.angle_alpha   90.00
_cell.angle_beta   90.00
_cell.angle_gamma   90.00
#
_symmetry.space_group_name_H-M   'P 1'
#
loop_
_entity.id
_entity.type
_entity.pdbx_description
1 polymer ?
#
loop_
_entity_poly.entity_id
_entity_poly.type
_entity_poly.pdbx_seq_one_letter_code
_entity_poly.pdbx_strand_id
1 'polypeptide(L)'
;GDVFVKAGGTLVRRDLEEGETLRVSSGCLVAFTKDVEFDVQTMPGFKNVLFGGEGLFVTTLTGPGTVWLQGMPPDRMISEIARRVPSGGGIGLGIPIGMGGGGGGGEGG
;
A
#
# COMPACT_ATOMS: atom_id res chain seq x y z
N GLY A 1 -16.47 17.80 17.44
CA GLY A 1 -15.14 17.91 18.06
C GLY A 1 -14.10 17.80 16.97
N ASP A 2 -12.85 18.12 17.29
CA ASP A 2 -11.76 18.18 16.31
C ASP A 2 -11.07 16.82 16.16
N VAL A 3 -10.56 16.53 14.95
CA VAL A 3 -9.83 15.29 14.62
C VAL A 3 -8.53 15.64 13.91
N PHE A 4 -7.45 14.95 14.28
CA PHE A 4 -6.14 15.06 13.62
C PHE A 4 -5.87 13.79 12.80
N VAL A 5 -5.44 13.96 11.54
CA VAL A 5 -5.14 12.86 10.63
C VAL A 5 -3.73 13.01 10.07
N LYS A 6 -3.00 11.90 9.95
CA LYS A 6 -1.65 11.85 9.36
C LYS A 6 -1.73 11.43 7.90
N ALA A 7 -0.99 12.13 7.04
CA ALA A 7 -0.71 11.72 5.66
C ALA A 7 0.80 11.54 5.45
N GLY A 8 1.18 10.52 4.69
CA GLY A 8 2.55 10.22 4.27
C GLY A 8 2.92 10.97 2.99
N GLY A 9 4.01 11.74 3.04
CA GLY A 9 4.42 12.58 1.92
C GLY A 9 3.50 13.79 1.74
N THR A 10 3.17 14.11 0.48
CA THR A 10 2.31 15.26 0.15
C THR A 10 0.83 14.94 0.36
N LEU A 11 0.12 15.84 1.02
CA LEU A 11 -1.34 15.82 1.10
C LEU A 11 -1.94 16.54 -0.12
N VAL A 12 -2.85 15.88 -0.82
CA VAL A 12 -3.59 16.45 -1.95
C VAL A 12 -5.06 16.49 -1.61
N ARG A 13 -5.66 17.68 -1.68
CA ARG A 13 -7.11 17.86 -1.59
C ARG A 13 -7.70 17.95 -3.00
N ARG A 14 -8.80 17.25 -3.23
CA ARG A 14 -9.60 17.29 -4.46
C ARG A 14 -11.06 17.45 -4.09
N ASP A 15 -11.74 18.39 -4.74
CA ASP A 15 -13.19 18.49 -4.67
C ASP A 15 -13.74 17.81 -5.93
N LEU A 16 -14.69 16.88 -5.74
CA LEU A 16 -15.36 16.12 -6.78
C LEU A 16 -16.75 16.71 -7.02
N GLU A 17 -17.06 16.97 -8.28
CA GLU A 17 -18.42 17.35 -8.69
C GLU A 17 -19.38 16.16 -8.61
N GLU A 18 -20.69 16.42 -8.72
CA GLU A 18 -21.71 15.36 -8.71
C GLU A 18 -21.50 14.39 -9.88
N GLY A 19 -21.34 13.11 -9.57
CA GLY A 19 -21.03 12.07 -10.56
C GLY A 19 -19.57 12.03 -11.04
N GLU A 20 -18.71 12.96 -10.61
CA GLU A 20 -17.28 12.90 -10.93
C GLU A 20 -16.64 11.71 -10.22
N THR A 21 -15.96 10.86 -11.00
CA THR A 21 -15.33 9.64 -10.48
C THR A 21 -13.81 9.77 -10.47
N LEU A 22 -13.21 9.44 -9.33
CA LEU A 22 -11.77 9.38 -9.12
C LEU A 22 -11.35 7.98 -8.69
N ARG A 23 -10.39 7.37 -9.40
CA ARG A 23 -9.81 6.07 -9.04
C ARG A 23 -8.41 6.26 -8.48
N VAL A 24 -8.19 5.76 -7.27
CA VAL A 24 -6.91 5.90 -6.55
C VAL A 24 -6.43 4.55 -6.05
N SER A 25 -5.12 4.42 -5.82
CA SER A 25 -4.62 3.29 -5.03
C SER A 25 -5.18 3.40 -3.61
N SER A 26 -5.71 2.30 -3.07
CA SER A 26 -6.43 2.34 -1.79
C SER A 26 -5.56 2.80 -0.62
N GLY A 27 -4.25 2.50 -0.64
CA GLY A 27 -3.32 2.97 0.37
C GLY A 27 -3.11 4.50 0.36
N CYS A 28 -3.45 5.17 -0.73
CA CYS A 28 -3.29 6.62 -0.86
C CYS A 28 -4.50 7.42 -0.36
N LEU A 29 -5.62 6.80 -0.01
CA LEU A 29 -6.79 7.52 0.52
C LEU A 29 -6.57 7.87 2.00
N VAL A 30 -6.75 9.14 2.36
CA VAL A 30 -6.60 9.64 3.75
C VAL A 30 -7.95 9.88 4.39
N ALA A 31 -8.83 10.62 3.70
CA ALA A 31 -10.16 10.96 4.17
C ALA A 31 -11.06 11.37 3.00
N PHE A 32 -12.37 11.35 3.22
CA PHE A 32 -13.37 11.88 2.29
C PHE A 32 -14.60 12.37 3.06
N THR A 33 -15.38 13.27 2.47
CA THR A 33 -16.65 13.75 3.04
C THR A 33 -17.77 12.72 2.89
N LYS A 34 -18.76 12.77 3.77
CA LYS A 34 -19.87 11.80 3.85
C LYS A 34 -20.64 11.55 2.54
N ASP A 35 -20.69 12.54 1.65
CA ASP A 35 -21.50 12.52 0.42
C ASP A 35 -20.76 11.87 -0.75
N VAL A 36 -19.48 11.51 -0.57
CA VAL A 36 -18.68 10.79 -1.58
C VAL A 36 -18.97 9.30 -1.47
N GLU A 37 -19.42 8.68 -2.56
CA GLU A 37 -19.53 7.23 -2.65
C GLU A 37 -18.15 6.59 -2.79
N PHE A 38 -17.93 5.46 -2.10
CA PHE A 38 -16.65 4.75 -2.11
C PHE A 38 -16.83 3.26 -2.40
N ASP A 39 -15.99 2.71 -3.27
CA ASP A 39 -15.93 1.27 -3.58
C ASP A 39 -14.48 0.79 -3.68
N VAL A 40 -14.14 -0.30 -2.99
CA VAL A 40 -12.79 -0.89 -3.01
C VAL A 40 -12.81 -2.17 -3.82
N GLN A 41 -12.06 -2.16 -4.90
CA GLN A 41 -11.92 -3.30 -5.80
C GLN A 41 -10.51 -3.86 -5.70
N THR A 42 -10.43 -5.17 -5.46
CA THR A 42 -9.18 -5.91 -5.63
C THR A 42 -9.07 -6.27 -7.10
N MET A 43 -8.02 -5.86 -7.80
CA MET A 43 -7.83 -6.25 -9.20
C MET A 43 -7.43 -7.73 -9.28
N PRO A 44 -8.32 -8.63 -9.77
CA PRO A 44 -8.00 -10.03 -9.88
C PRO A 44 -7.01 -10.23 -11.04
N GLY A 45 -5.83 -10.78 -10.73
CA GLY A 45 -4.79 -11.06 -11.74
C GLY A 45 -3.48 -10.30 -11.53
N PHE A 46 -3.45 -9.26 -10.70
CA PHE A 46 -2.21 -8.57 -10.31
C PHE A 46 -1.51 -9.22 -9.10
N LYS A 47 -1.68 -10.54 -8.94
CA LYS A 47 -0.97 -11.33 -7.93
C LYS A 47 0.52 -11.38 -8.30
N ASN A 48 1.35 -10.63 -7.58
CA ASN A 48 2.76 -10.93 -7.24
C ASN A 48 3.93 -10.20 -7.94
N VAL A 49 3.79 -9.28 -8.91
CA VAL A 49 5.01 -8.89 -9.67
C VAL A 49 5.54 -7.46 -9.47
N LEU A 50 4.71 -6.46 -9.17
CA LEU A 50 5.18 -5.05 -9.14
C LEU A 50 5.40 -4.44 -7.74
N PHE A 51 4.77 -4.97 -6.68
CA PHE A 51 4.81 -4.41 -5.32
C PHE A 51 5.18 -5.43 -4.23
N GLY A 52 6.14 -6.33 -4.48
CA GLY A 52 6.71 -7.15 -3.40
C GLY A 52 5.79 -8.20 -2.75
N GLY A 53 4.64 -8.53 -3.37
CA GLY A 53 3.73 -9.58 -2.90
C GLY A 53 2.44 -9.05 -2.25
N GLU A 54 2.29 -7.74 -2.07
CA GLU A 54 1.04 -7.12 -1.62
C GLU A 54 0.13 -6.84 -2.82
N GLY A 55 -1.14 -7.25 -2.73
CA GLY A 55 -2.12 -7.06 -3.81
C GLY A 55 -2.38 -5.58 -4.10
N LEU A 56 -2.63 -5.24 -5.37
CA LEU A 56 -3.04 -3.89 -5.73
C LEU A 56 -4.54 -3.70 -5.46
N PHE A 57 -4.86 -2.85 -4.49
CA PHE A 57 -6.22 -2.40 -4.21
C PHE A 57 -6.45 -1.04 -4.87
N VAL A 58 -7.58 -0.90 -5.56
CA VAL A 58 -8.02 0.36 -6.15
C VAL A 58 -9.33 0.78 -5.50
N THR A 59 -9.36 2.02 -5.02
CA THR A 59 -10.56 2.65 -4.50
C THR A 59 -11.14 3.57 -5.56
N THR A 60 -12.42 3.43 -5.85
CA THR A 60 -13.21 4.34 -6.69
C THR A 60 -13.98 5.27 -5.76
N LEU A 61 -13.89 6.57 -6.00
CA LEU A 61 -14.55 7.63 -5.25
C LEU A 61 -15.44 8.40 -6.23
N THR A 62 -16.72 8.54 -5.93
CA THR A 62 -17.67 9.29 -6.78
C THR A 62 -18.28 10.43 -6.00
N GLY A 63 -18.18 11.66 -6.54
CA GLY A 63 -18.70 12.86 -5.90
C GLY A 63 -20.24 12.94 -5.88
N PRO A 64 -20.79 13.95 -5.18
CA PRO A 64 -20.11 15.18 -4.80
C PRO A 64 -19.36 15.13 -3.46
N GLY A 65 -18.28 15.89 -3.33
CA GLY A 65 -17.63 16.13 -2.04
C GLY A 65 -16.10 16.28 -2.10
N THR A 66 -15.46 16.36 -0.94
CA THR A 66 -14.01 16.56 -0.85
C THR A 66 -13.32 15.25 -0.49
N VAL A 67 -12.21 14.95 -1.16
CA VAL A 67 -11.33 13.83 -0.88
C VAL A 67 -9.91 14.32 -0.59
N TRP A 68 -9.23 13.63 0.33
CA TRP A 68 -7.85 13.88 0.71
C TRP A 68 -7.00 12.64 0.44
N LEU A 69 -5.90 12.82 -0.27
CA LEU A 69 -4.99 11.77 -0.70
C LEU A 69 -3.57 12.02 -0.20
N GLN A 70 -2.81 10.94 0.01
CA GLN A 70 -1.39 10.96 0.36
C GLN A 70 -0.51 10.45 -0.79
N GLY A 71 0.67 11.03 -0.94
CA GLY A 71 1.62 10.65 -2.01
C GLY A 71 2.46 9.41 -1.71
N MET A 72 2.69 9.09 -0.43
CA MET A 72 3.49 7.95 0.01
C MET A 72 2.70 7.09 1.00
N PRO A 73 1.98 6.06 0.53
CA PRO A 73 1.39 5.08 1.43
C PRO A 73 2.47 4.35 2.25
N PRO A 74 2.20 3.96 3.50
CA PRO A 74 3.17 3.33 4.39
C PRO A 74 3.84 2.10 3.79
N ASP A 75 3.08 1.26 3.09
CA ASP A 75 3.57 0.01 2.49
C ASP A 75 4.62 0.26 1.41
N ARG A 76 4.46 1.35 0.63
CA ARG A 76 5.44 1.78 -0.35
C ARG A 76 6.72 2.26 0.33
N MET A 77 6.60 3.00 1.44
CA MET A 77 7.77 3.41 2.22
C MET A 77 8.51 2.21 2.82
N ILE A 78 7.79 1.26 3.41
CA ILE A 78 8.36 0.04 3.99
C ILE A 78 9.07 -0.79 2.91
N SER A 79 8.43 -0.98 1.76
CA SER A 79 9.01 -1.69 0.62
C SER A 79 10.31 -1.03 0.12
N GLU A 80 10.33 0.31 0.01
CA GLU A 80 11.54 1.05 -0.41
C GLU A 80 12.67 0.99 0.63
N ILE A 81 12.33 0.98 1.92
CA ILE A 81 13.32 0.76 2.98
C ILE A 81 13.86 -0.66 2.89
N ALA A 82 12.98 -1.67 2.86
CA ALA A 82 13.37 -3.08 2.82
C ALA A 82 14.29 -3.42 1.64
N ARG A 83 14.07 -2.81 0.46
CA ARG A 83 14.93 -2.96 -0.73
C ARG A 83 16.34 -2.40 -0.55
N ARG A 84 16.53 -1.46 0.38
CA ARG A 84 17.82 -0.78 0.62
C ARG A 84 18.51 -1.24 1.90
N VAL A 85 17.83 -2.00 2.76
CA VAL A 85 18.48 -2.65 3.91
C VAL A 85 19.28 -3.85 3.37
N PRO A 86 20.61 -3.87 3.51
CA PRO A 86 21.42 -5.02 3.13
C PRO A 86 21.01 -6.23 3.96
N SER A 87 20.78 -7.38 3.32
CA SER A 87 20.41 -8.65 3.98
C SER A 87 21.52 -9.26 4.86
N GLY A 88 22.49 -8.46 5.32
CA GLY A 88 23.75 -8.89 5.93
C GLY A 88 23.96 -8.51 7.39
N GLY A 89 22.91 -8.20 8.15
CA GLY A 89 23.00 -7.94 9.58
C GLY A 89 21.67 -8.25 10.25
N GLY A 90 21.60 -9.38 10.95
CA GLY A 90 20.38 -9.88 11.58
C GLY A 90 19.78 -8.87 12.56
N ILE A 91 18.75 -8.16 12.13
CA ILE A 91 17.72 -7.63 13.02
C ILE A 91 16.78 -8.81 13.31
N GLY A 92 16.72 -9.23 14.57
CA GLY A 92 15.88 -10.34 15.05
C GLY A 92 14.38 -10.03 15.02
N LEU A 93 13.84 -9.62 13.88
CA LEU A 93 12.41 -9.68 13.61
C LEU A 93 12.13 -11.03 12.95
N GLY A 94 11.53 -11.95 13.71
CA GLY A 94 11.17 -13.30 13.27
C GLY A 94 10.10 -13.30 12.18
N ILE A 95 10.45 -12.89 10.97
CA ILE A 95 9.63 -13.08 9.77
C ILE A 95 10.16 -14.34 9.08
N PRO A 96 9.39 -15.45 9.04
CA PRO A 96 9.82 -16.65 8.35
C PRO A 96 9.71 -16.44 6.84
N ILE A 97 10.78 -15.91 6.23
CA ILE A 97 10.91 -15.92 4.78
C ILE A 97 11.28 -17.35 4.39
N GLY A 98 10.35 -18.01 3.69
CA GLY A 98 10.40 -19.42 3.35
C GLY A 98 11.77 -19.84 2.82
N MET A 99 12.42 -20.75 3.56
CA MET A 99 13.67 -21.38 3.21
C MET A 99 13.42 -22.45 2.14
N GLY A 100 13.18 -22.00 0.91
CA GLY A 100 13.28 -22.81 -0.29
C GLY A 100 14.67 -22.64 -0.88
N GLY A 101 15.53 -23.65 -0.75
CA GLY A 101 16.86 -23.63 -1.33
C GLY A 101 17.61 -24.92 -1.02
N GLY A 102 17.63 -25.84 -1.99
CA GLY A 102 18.44 -27.04 -1.95
C GLY A 102 19.94 -26.75 -2.15
N GLY A 103 20.75 -27.78 -1.91
CA GLY A 103 22.13 -27.85 -2.38
C GLY A 103 23.10 -28.50 -1.40
N GLY A 104 23.44 -29.77 -1.68
CA GLY A 104 24.82 -30.25 -1.69
C GLY A 104 25.50 -30.67 -0.39
N GLY A 105 25.80 -31.98 -0.32
CA GLY A 105 27.17 -32.45 -0.11
C GLY A 105 27.59 -32.86 1.32
N GLY A 106 28.18 -34.06 1.41
CA GLY A 106 29.32 -34.31 2.32
C GLY A 106 29.09 -35.29 3.48
N GLU A 107 29.51 -36.54 3.25
CA GLU A 107 30.28 -37.44 4.12
C GLU A 107 30.27 -37.30 5.66
N GLY A 108 30.13 -38.46 6.32
CA GLY A 108 30.96 -38.81 7.49
C GLY A 108 30.20 -39.22 8.75
N GLY A 109 30.14 -40.52 9.03
CA GLY A 109 29.67 -41.11 10.29
C GLY A 109 29.14 -42.52 10.12
#